data_AF-A0A933JTJ8-F1
#
_entry.id   AF-A0A933JTJ8-F1
#
_cell.length_a   1.000
_cell.length_b   1.000
_cell.length_c   1.000
_cell.angle_alpha   90.00
_cell.angle_beta   90.00
_cell.angle_gamma   90.00
#
_symmetry.space_group_name_H-M   'P 1'
#
loop_
_entity.id
_entity.type
_entity.pdbx_description
1 polymer ?
#
loop_
_entity_poly.entity_id
_entity_poly.type
_entity_poly.pdbx_seq_one_letter_code
_entity_poly.pdbx_strand_id
1 'polypeptide(L)'
;MLAQVLLIFVAAVVLDVLVTYYTKSVAHGQPVRAAIFSGLVTLANLGLLSAVLSTAETMGAAGAVAMASGAAVGTLVGVRGKRPA
;
A
#
# COMPACT_ATOMS: atom_id res chain seq x y z
N MET A 1 -7.84 3.40 18.82
CA MET A 1 -7.31 4.67 18.28
C MET A 1 -5.88 4.55 17.79
N LEU A 2 -4.83 4.74 18.62
CA LEU A 2 -3.43 4.78 18.12
C LEU A 2 -3.02 3.51 17.35
N ALA A 3 -3.32 2.32 17.89
CA ALA A 3 -2.97 1.05 17.24
C ALA A 3 -3.67 0.86 15.88
N GLN A 4 -4.94 1.27 15.76
CA GLN A 4 -5.69 1.20 14.50
C GLN A 4 -5.11 2.18 13.46
N VAL A 5 -4.77 3.39 13.89
CA VAL A 5 -4.13 4.41 13.03
C VAL A 5 -2.79 3.90 12.52
N LEU A 6 -1.99 3.27 13.37
CA LEU A 6 -0.72 2.66 13.00
C LEU A 6 -0.91 1.47 12.04
N LEU A 7 -1.93 0.64 12.26
CA LEU A 7 -2.27 -0.45 11.33
C LEU A 7 -2.65 0.07 9.94
N ILE A 8 -3.47 1.12 9.85
CA ILE A 8 -3.81 1.74 8.57
C ILE A 8 -2.57 2.32 7.89
N PHE A 9 -1.71 3.00 8.65
CA PHE A 9 -0.45 3.53 8.13
C PHE A 9 0.41 2.42 7.51
N VAL A 10 0.67 1.35 8.26
CA VAL A 10 1.49 0.21 7.79
C VAL A 10 0.83 -0.46 6.58
N ALA A 11 -0.49 -0.65 6.60
CA ALA A 11 -1.21 -1.26 5.49
C ALA A 11 -1.12 -0.40 4.21
N ALA A 12 -1.20 0.93 4.34
CA ALA A 12 -1.02 1.86 3.24
C ALA A 12 0.42 1.85 2.69
N VAL A 13 1.45 1.76 3.56
CA VAL A 13 2.84 1.59 3.15
C VAL A 13 2.99 0.32 2.31
N VAL A 14 2.51 -0.82 2.81
CA VAL A 14 2.64 -2.12 2.15
C VAL A 14 1.92 -2.12 0.80
N LEU A 15 0.70 -1.60 0.76
CA LEU A 15 -0.09 -1.51 -0.46
C LEU A 15 0.63 -0.67 -1.52
N ASP A 16 1.14 0.50 -1.16
CA ASP A 16 1.78 1.39 -2.12
C ASP A 16 3.13 0.84 -2.61
N VAL A 17 3.88 0.16 -1.75
CA VAL A 17 5.08 -0.60 -2.16
C VAL A 17 4.72 -1.67 -3.19
N LEU A 18 3.66 -2.45 -2.95
CA LEU A 18 3.18 -3.49 -3.86
C LEU A 18 2.75 -2.90 -5.20
N VAL A 19 2.02 -1.79 -5.20
CA VAL A 19 1.61 -1.06 -6.42
C VAL A 19 2.83 -0.54 -7.16
N THR A 20 3.82 0.01 -6.46
CA THR A 20 5.07 0.47 -7.08
C THR A 20 5.81 -0.68 -7.77
N TYR A 21 5.90 -1.85 -7.13
CA TYR A 21 6.52 -3.03 -7.74
C TYR A 21 5.70 -3.62 -8.90
N TYR A 22 4.38 -3.60 -8.81
CA TYR A 22 3.49 -3.95 -9.91
C TYR A 22 3.76 -3.06 -11.12
N THR A 23 3.68 -1.74 -10.95
CA THR A 23 3.89 -0.75 -12.01
C THR A 23 5.29 -0.89 -12.62
N LYS A 24 6.30 -1.12 -11.79
CA LYS A 24 7.67 -1.38 -12.25
C LYS A 24 7.74 -2.66 -13.07
N SER A 25 7.10 -3.75 -12.64
CA SER A 25 7.10 -5.02 -13.37
C SER A 25 6.43 -4.89 -14.73
N VAL A 26 5.33 -4.13 -14.81
CA VAL A 26 4.67 -3.78 -16.08
C VAL A 26 5.62 -2.97 -16.97
N ALA A 27 6.26 -1.93 -16.44
CA ALA A 27 7.18 -1.07 -17.19
C ALA A 27 8.42 -1.80 -17.72
N HIS A 28 8.87 -2.88 -17.05
CA HIS A 28 10.01 -3.69 -17.50
C HIS A 28 9.59 -4.88 -18.39
N GLY A 29 8.31 -4.98 -18.78
CA GLY A 29 7.82 -6.08 -19.63
C GLY A 29 7.90 -7.45 -18.96
N GLN A 30 7.68 -7.53 -17.63
CA GLN A 30 7.76 -8.77 -16.86
C GLN A 30 6.35 -9.26 -16.48
N PRO A 31 5.61 -9.95 -17.39
CA PRO A 31 4.19 -10.24 -17.21
C PRO A 31 3.89 -11.16 -16.03
N VAL A 32 4.75 -12.17 -15.78
CA VAL A 32 4.57 -13.10 -14.64
C VAL A 32 4.71 -12.37 -13.31
N ARG A 33 5.72 -11.50 -13.18
CA ARG A 33 5.91 -10.70 -11.97
C ARG A 33 4.78 -9.69 -11.79
N ALA A 34 4.34 -9.05 -12.86
CA ALA A 34 3.18 -8.15 -12.83
C ALA A 34 1.91 -8.88 -12.36
N ALA A 35 1.65 -10.10 -12.84
CA ALA A 35 0.51 -10.91 -12.39
C ALA A 35 0.59 -11.25 -10.89
N ILE A 36 1.77 -11.65 -10.39
CA ILE A 36 1.98 -11.92 -8.97
C ILE A 36 1.73 -10.67 -8.13
N PHE A 37 2.35 -9.53 -8.47
CA PHE A 37 2.15 -8.29 -7.73
C PHE A 37 0.71 -7.80 -7.81
N SER A 38 0.04 -7.95 -8.95
CA SER A 38 -1.39 -7.63 -9.10
C SER A 38 -2.27 -8.46 -8.16
N GLY A 39 -2.01 -9.76 -8.05
CA GLY A 39 -2.68 -10.64 -7.08
C GLY A 39 -2.46 -10.18 -5.63
N LEU A 40 -1.22 -9.82 -5.28
CA LEU A 40 -0.89 -9.32 -3.93
C LEU A 40 -1.54 -7.96 -3.64
N VAL A 41 -1.55 -7.04 -4.60
CA VAL A 41 -2.27 -5.76 -4.50
C VAL A 41 -3.76 -5.99 -4.26
N THR A 42 -4.35 -6.96 -4.96
CA THR A 42 -5.77 -7.29 -4.82
C THR A 42 -6.10 -7.81 -3.42
N LEU A 43 -5.29 -8.74 -2.90
CA LEU A 43 -5.45 -9.27 -1.54
C LEU A 43 -5.25 -8.17 -0.48
N ALA A 44 -4.24 -7.32 -0.65
CA ALA A 44 -3.98 -6.20 0.24
C ALA A 44 -5.14 -5.18 0.24
N ASN A 45 -5.70 -4.88 -0.94
CA ASN A 45 -6.86 -4.00 -1.07
C ASN A 45 -8.11 -4.58 -0.38
N LEU A 46 -8.37 -5.87 -0.54
CA LEU A 46 -9.50 -6.52 0.15
C LEU A 46 -9.34 -6.48 1.67
N GLY A 47 -8.13 -6.75 2.18
CA GLY A 47 -7.83 -6.65 3.60
C GLY A 47 -7.98 -5.22 4.12
N LEU A 48 -7.45 -4.23 3.41
CA LEU A 48 -7.52 -2.82 3.78
C LEU A 48 -8.95 -2.29 3.74
N LEU A 49 -9.73 -2.67 2.72
CA LEU A 49 -11.15 -2.32 2.62
C LEU A 49 -11.95 -2.92 3.78
N SER A 50 -11.73 -4.19 4.12
CA SER A 50 -12.37 -4.83 5.28
C SER A 50 -12.01 -4.14 6.59
N ALA A 51 -10.74 -3.81 6.79
CA ALA A 51 -10.28 -3.06 7.96
C ALA A 51 -10.95 -1.69 8.04
N VAL A 52 -10.91 -0.91 6.96
CA VAL A 52 -11.52 0.43 6.88
C VAL A 52 -13.02 0.38 7.16
N LEU A 53 -13.75 -0.56 6.56
CA LEU A 53 -15.20 -0.74 6.80
C LEU A 53 -15.49 -1.08 8.27
N SER A 54 -14.70 -1.95 8.89
CA SER A 54 -14.89 -2.32 10.30
C SER A 54 -14.56 -1.20 11.29
N THR A 55 -13.79 -0.19 10.87
CA THR A 55 -13.35 0.92 11.73
C THR A 55 -13.86 2.29 11.28
N ALA A 56 -14.72 2.36 10.25
CA ALA A 56 -15.09 3.59 9.54
C ALA A 56 -15.66 4.68 10.46
N GLU A 57 -16.47 4.30 11.45
CA GLU A 57 -17.07 5.24 12.41
C GLU A 57 -16.05 5.81 13.41
N THR A 58 -14.91 5.13 13.61
CA THR A 58 -13.98 5.40 14.71
C THR A 58 -12.73 6.20 14.30
N MET A 59 -12.38 6.26 13.01
CA MET A 59 -11.05 6.76 12.60
C MET A 59 -11.02 8.19 12.07
N GLY A 60 -12.15 8.73 11.61
CA GLY A 60 -12.29 10.13 11.17
C GLY A 60 -11.12 10.63 10.31
N ALA A 61 -10.68 11.87 10.53
CA ALA A 61 -9.57 12.48 9.78
C ALA A 61 -8.21 11.83 10.07
N ALA A 62 -8.00 11.27 11.26
CA ALA A 62 -6.72 10.66 11.65
C ALA A 62 -6.40 9.41 10.83
N GLY A 63 -7.41 8.58 10.52
CA GLY A 63 -7.25 7.42 9.64
C GLY A 63 -6.88 7.82 8.21
N ALA A 64 -7.51 8.88 7.68
CA ALA A 64 -7.22 9.37 6.32
C ALA A 64 -5.78 9.91 6.22
N VAL A 65 -5.32 10.69 7.21
CA VAL A 65 -3.95 11.20 7.25
C VAL A 65 -2.93 10.07 7.38
N ALA A 66 -3.21 9.06 8.21
CA ALA A 66 -2.36 7.87 8.34
C ALA A 66 -2.28 7.06 7.04
N MET A 67 -3.40 6.90 6.33
CA MET A 67 -3.42 6.24 5.03
C MET A 67 -2.58 7.02 4.00
N ALA A 68 -2.81 8.34 3.88
CA ALA A 68 -2.10 9.18 2.91
C ALA A 68 -0.59 9.24 3.19
N SER A 69 -0.20 9.43 4.45
CA SER A 69 1.21 9.46 4.85
C SER A 69 1.90 8.10 4.71
N GLY A 70 1.19 7.02 5.03
CA GLY A 70 1.68 5.65 4.84
C GLY A 70 1.92 5.34 3.36
N ALA A 71 0.98 5.69 2.48
CA ALA A 71 1.15 5.53 1.04
C ALA A 71 2.37 6.33 0.53
N ALA A 72 2.53 7.59 0.93
CA ALA A 72 3.69 8.39 0.55
C ALA A 72 5.04 7.77 0.99
N VAL A 73 5.10 7.21 2.19
CA VAL A 73 6.28 6.46 2.67
C VAL A 73 6.49 5.19 1.84
N GLY A 74 5.42 4.47 1.52
CA GLY A 74 5.48 3.30 0.64
C GLY A 74 6.05 3.62 -0.73
N THR A 75 5.65 4.74 -1.34
CA THR A 75 6.19 5.20 -2.63
C THR A 75 7.69 5.46 -2.51
N LEU A 76 8.12 6.18 -1.46
CA LEU A 76 9.53 6.49 -1.24
C LEU A 76 10.37 5.21 -1.09
N VAL A 77 9.86 4.20 -0.38
CA VAL A 77 10.52 2.91 -0.22
C VAL A 77 10.58 2.13 -1.54
N GLY A 78 9.45 2.05 -2.25
CA GLY A 78 9.36 1.33 -3.53
C GLY A 78 10.26 1.93 -4.62
N VAL A 79 10.39 3.26 -4.65
CA VAL A 79 11.24 3.98 -5.59
C VAL A 79 12.73 3.87 -5.21
N ARG A 80 13.09 4.05 -3.93
CA ARG A 80 14.49 3.95 -3.44
C ARG A 80 15.10 2.56 -3.57
N GLY A 81 14.30 1.51 -3.74
CA GLY A 81 14.77 0.15 -4.03
C GLY A 81 15.54 0.01 -5.36
N LYS A 82 15.62 1.05 -6.21
CA LYS A 82 16.63 1.16 -7.27
C LYS A 82 17.71 2.16 -6.83
N ARG A 83 18.93 1.69 -6.61
CA ARG A 83 20.11 2.55 -6.79
C ARG A 83 20.09 3.07 -8.24
N PRO A 84 20.32 4.36 -8.49
CA PRO A 84 20.61 4.82 -9.84
C PRO A 84 21.82 4.04 -10.36
N ALA A 85 21.69 3.51 -11.59
CA ALA A 85 22.77 2.84 -12.30
C ALA A 85 23.88 3.83 -12.64
#